data_AF-A0A1I8FY61-F1
#
_entry.id   AF-A0A1I8FY61-F1
#
_cell.length_a   1.000
_cell.length_b   1.000
_cell.length_c   1.000
_cell.angle_alpha   90.00
_cell.angle_beta   90.00
_cell.angle_gamma   90.00
#
_symmetry.space_group_name_H-M   'P 1'
#
loop_
_entity.id
_entity.type
_entity.pdbx_description
1 polymer ?
#
loop_
_entity_poly.entity_id
_entity_poly.type
_entity_poly.pdbx_seq_one_letter_code
_entity_poly.pdbx_strand_id
1 'polypeptide(L)'
;VSYTFSRDIISILSKEVTKLQFGTTGGLLKVFKRWSSSSKDGEVYHTYCLNYHCAVTYLEILRKNDQFTEFERRCEQDPRCRRLQITDLLVAPMQHCTKTPLLLAGIRKYTTDNVSRRLLTENLKQVESSL
;
A
#
# COMPACT_ATOMS: atom_id res chain seq x y z
N VAL A 1 0.05 2.36 2.88
CA VAL A 1 1.47 2.40 2.45
C VAL A 1 2.29 3.01 3.56
N SER A 2 3.29 2.32 4.11
CA SER A 2 4.20 3.01 5.02
C SER A 2 4.87 4.13 4.23
N TYR A 3 4.92 5.33 4.80
CA TYR A 3 5.65 6.46 4.22
C TYR A 3 7.05 6.06 3.71
N THR A 4 7.68 5.10 4.39
CA THR A 4 8.95 4.49 4.00
C THR A 4 8.90 3.79 2.64
N PHE A 5 7.86 3.02 2.31
CA PHE A 5 7.75 2.36 1.00
C PHE A 5 7.58 3.35 -0.14
N SER A 6 6.65 4.31 0.00
CA SER A 6 6.45 5.33 -1.03
C SER A 6 7.73 6.13 -1.26
N ARG A 7 8.43 6.51 -0.19
CA ARG A 7 9.69 7.24 -0.27
C ARG A 7 10.80 6.41 -0.90
N ASP A 8 10.88 5.11 -0.60
CA ASP A 8 11.88 4.21 -1.16
C ASP A 8 11.63 3.94 -2.66
N ILE A 9 10.36 3.74 -3.06
CA ILE A 9 9.95 3.67 -4.48
C ILE A 9 10.35 4.95 -5.20
N ILE A 10 9.94 6.11 -4.68
CA ILE A 10 10.19 7.40 -5.33
C ILE A 10 11.69 7.65 -5.43
N SER A 11 12.46 7.35 -4.39
CA SER A 11 13.92 7.51 -4.38
C SER A 11 14.61 6.62 -5.41
N ILE A 12 14.21 5.35 -5.54
CA ILE A 12 14.81 4.43 -6.51
C ILE A 12 14.39 4.80 -7.94
N LEU A 13 13.11 5.07 -8.17
CA LEU A 13 12.63 5.51 -9.48
C LEU A 13 13.30 6.82 -9.90
N SER A 14 13.40 7.81 -9.01
CA SER A 14 14.05 9.10 -9.33
C SER A 14 15.55 8.96 -9.63
N LYS A 15 16.22 7.95 -9.07
CA LYS A 15 17.64 7.66 -9.35
C LYS A 15 17.85 6.91 -10.66
N GLU A 16 16.88 6.11 -11.08
CA GLU A 16 16.96 5.33 -12.32
C GLU A 16 16.29 6.01 -13.52
N VAL A 17 15.57 7.12 -13.29
CA VAL A 17 14.99 7.95 -14.35
C VAL A 17 16.10 8.54 -15.21
N THR A 18 16.13 8.10 -16.47
CA THR A 18 16.94 8.67 -17.55
C THR A 18 16.03 9.25 -18.63
N LYS A 19 16.55 10.05 -19.57
CA LYS A 19 15.76 10.68 -20.66
C LYS A 19 14.91 9.70 -21.50
N LEU A 20 15.22 8.40 -21.47
CA LEU A 20 14.57 7.37 -22.29
C LEU A 20 13.88 6.26 -21.48
N GLN A 21 14.06 6.19 -20.15
CA GLN A 21 13.51 5.11 -19.31
C GLN A 21 13.09 5.62 -17.93
N PHE A 22 11.91 5.20 -17.48
CA PHE A 22 11.33 5.54 -16.18
C PHE A 22 11.83 4.64 -15.02
N GLY A 23 12.93 3.91 -15.24
CA GLY A 23 13.51 2.96 -14.28
C GLY A 23 13.57 1.53 -14.82
N THR A 24 14.19 0.64 -14.05
CA THR A 24 14.39 -0.76 -14.44
C THR A 24 13.53 -1.73 -13.62
N THR A 25 13.14 -2.86 -14.21
CA THR A 25 12.44 -3.93 -13.49
C THR A 25 13.27 -4.45 -12.30
N GLY A 26 14.60 -4.45 -12.42
CA GLY A 26 15.51 -4.80 -11.33
C GLY A 26 15.47 -3.82 -10.15
N GLY A 27 15.42 -2.52 -10.42
CA GLY A 27 15.24 -1.48 -9.41
C GLY A 27 13.92 -1.64 -8.65
N LEU A 28 12.83 -1.85 -9.38
CA LEU A 28 11.52 -2.14 -8.78
C LEU A 28 11.54 -3.38 -7.88
N LEU A 29 12.09 -4.50 -8.37
CA LEU A 29 12.23 -5.74 -7.60
C LEU A 29 13.02 -5.53 -6.29
N LYS A 30 14.07 -4.70 -6.31
CA LYS A 30 14.85 -4.36 -5.12
C LYS A 30 14.02 -3.61 -4.09
N VAL A 31 13.17 -2.67 -4.53
CA VAL A 31 12.26 -1.94 -3.63
C VAL A 31 11.25 -2.89 -3.00
N PHE A 32 10.64 -3.76 -3.82
CA PHE A 32 9.65 -4.73 -3.35
C PHE A 32 10.24 -5.70 -2.33
N LYS A 33 11.43 -6.24 -2.57
CA LYS A 33 12.11 -7.13 -1.61
C LYS A 33 12.37 -6.43 -0.28
N ARG A 34 12.85 -5.17 -0.31
CA ARG A 34 13.10 -4.37 0.89
C ARG A 34 11.81 -4.08 1.66
N TRP A 35 10.74 -3.81 0.95
CA TRP A 35 9.43 -3.60 1.53
C TRP A 35 8.87 -4.85 2.18
N SER A 36 8.97 -6.01 1.50
CA SER A 36 8.55 -7.30 2.05
C SER A 36 9.24 -7.54 3.39
N SER A 37 10.58 -7.41 3.44
CA SER A 37 11.32 -7.56 4.70
C SER A 37 10.94 -6.53 5.77
N SER A 38 10.70 -5.27 5.40
CA SER A 38 10.36 -4.21 6.36
C SER A 38 8.93 -4.34 6.89
N SER A 39 8.02 -4.92 6.11
CA SER A 39 6.62 -5.15 6.48
C SER A 39 6.39 -6.51 7.13
N LYS A 40 7.48 -7.24 7.44
CA LYS A 40 7.46 -8.64 7.90
C LYS A 40 6.59 -9.52 6.99
N ASP A 41 6.82 -9.42 5.69
CA ASP A 41 6.08 -10.15 4.67
C ASP A 41 4.56 -10.00 4.85
N GLY A 42 4.09 -8.76 5.01
CA GLY A 42 2.65 -8.46 5.10
C GLY A 42 2.00 -8.66 6.47
N GLU A 43 2.68 -9.21 7.49
CA GLU A 43 2.10 -9.47 8.82
C GLU A 43 1.45 -8.22 9.45
N VAL A 44 2.05 -7.04 9.25
CA VAL A 44 1.51 -5.77 9.76
C VAL A 44 0.11 -5.47 9.20
N TYR A 45 -0.15 -5.85 7.95
CA TYR A 45 -1.46 -5.69 7.35
C TYR A 45 -2.45 -6.76 7.83
N HIS A 46 -1.98 -7.96 8.15
CA HIS A 46 -2.83 -9.01 8.71
C HIS A 46 -3.47 -8.56 10.05
N THR A 47 -2.66 -8.03 10.97
CA THR A 47 -3.18 -7.48 12.24
C THR A 47 -4.17 -6.33 12.00
N TYR A 48 -3.89 -5.46 11.03
CA TYR A 48 -4.80 -4.37 10.68
C TYR A 48 -6.14 -4.87 10.15
N CYS A 49 -6.11 -5.80 9.18
CA CYS A 49 -7.30 -6.40 8.57
C CYS A 49 -8.16 -7.15 9.61
N LEU A 50 -7.54 -7.92 10.51
CA LEU A 50 -8.24 -8.63 11.58
C LEU A 50 -8.96 -7.67 12.54
N ASN A 51 -8.37 -6.50 12.81
CA ASN A 51 -8.94 -5.51 13.71
C ASN A 51 -9.84 -4.49 13.02
N TYR A 52 -9.95 -4.50 11.68
CA TYR A 52 -10.73 -3.51 10.93
C TYR A 52 -12.19 -3.48 11.36
N HIS A 53 -12.82 -4.64 11.53
CA HIS A 53 -14.21 -4.71 12.00
C HIS A 53 -14.38 -4.09 13.40
N CYS A 54 -13.45 -4.39 14.33
CA CYS A 54 -13.45 -3.81 15.67
C CYS A 54 -13.28 -2.29 15.62
N ALA A 55 -12.39 -1.77 14.76
CA ALA A 55 -12.14 -0.35 14.60
C ALA A 55 -13.37 0.41 14.08
N VAL A 56 -14.06 -0.15 13.07
CA VAL A 56 -15.29 0.46 12.53
C VAL A 56 -16.41 0.42 13.57
N THR A 57 -16.60 -0.70 14.26
CA THR A 57 -17.60 -0.80 15.33
C THR A 57 -17.32 0.21 16.46
N TYR A 58 -16.06 0.38 16.83
CA TYR A 58 -15.66 1.38 17.83
C TYR A 58 -15.92 2.82 17.35
N LEU A 59 -15.66 3.11 16.08
CA LEU A 59 -15.97 4.39 15.48
C LEU A 59 -17.47 4.71 15.55
N GLU A 60 -18.33 3.74 15.27
CA GLU A 60 -19.79 3.90 15.39
C GLU A 60 -20.23 4.18 16.83
N ILE A 61 -19.53 3.62 17.83
CA ILE A 61 -19.77 3.95 19.24
C ILE A 61 -19.36 5.41 19.53
N LEU A 62 -18.20 5.84 19.02
CA LEU A 62 -17.71 7.21 19.21
C LEU A 62 -18.64 8.26 18.57
N ARG A 63 -19.21 7.96 17.40
CA ARG A 63 -20.17 8.83 16.68
C ARG A 63 -21.48 9.08 17.43
N LYS A 64 -21.76 8.34 18.51
CA LYS A 64 -22.87 8.64 19.43
C LYS A 64 -22.61 9.87 20.31
N ASN A 65 -21.37 10.35 20.37
CA ASN A 65 -20.98 11.56 21.10
C ASN A 65 -20.88 12.75 20.14
N ASP A 66 -21.73 13.74 20.32
CA ASP A 66 -21.79 14.95 19.49
C ASP A 66 -20.44 15.70 19.42
N GLN A 67 -19.64 15.70 20.50
CA GLN A 67 -18.33 16.33 20.50
C GLN A 67 -17.35 15.61 19.56
N PHE A 68 -17.43 14.28 19.48
CA PHE A 68 -16.62 13.50 18.56
C PHE A 68 -17.06 13.75 17.11
N THR A 69 -18.37 13.76 16.85
CA THR A 69 -18.90 14.00 15.50
C THR A 69 -18.54 15.38 14.96
N GLU A 70 -18.58 16.42 15.80
CA GLU A 70 -18.13 17.76 15.39
C GLU A 70 -16.60 17.80 15.15
N PHE A 71 -15.82 17.10 15.98
CA PHE A 71 -14.39 16.97 15.77
C PHE A 71 -14.07 16.24 14.44
N GLU A 72 -14.71 15.11 14.19
CA GLU A 72 -14.60 14.33 12.96
C GLU A 72 -14.91 15.21 11.74
N ARG A 73 -16.03 15.93 11.76
CA ARG A 73 -16.44 16.86 10.69
C ARG A 73 -15.41 17.96 10.43
N ARG A 74 -14.78 18.50 11.48
CA ARG A 74 -13.71 19.50 11.35
C ARG A 74 -12.46 18.89 10.71
N CYS A 75 -12.10 17.66 11.07
CA CYS A 75 -10.97 16.96 10.47
C CYS A 75 -11.22 16.59 9.00
N GLU A 76 -12.44 16.21 8.62
CA GLU A 76 -12.78 15.86 7.23
C GLU A 76 -12.72 17.07 6.27
N GLN A 77 -12.86 18.29 6.79
CA GLN A 77 -12.68 19.52 6.02
C GLN A 77 -11.21 19.85 5.70
N ASP A 78 -10.25 19.17 6.35
CA ASP A 78 -8.84 19.39 6.08
C ASP A 78 -8.52 18.99 4.63
N PRO A 79 -7.88 19.87 3.82
CA PRO A 79 -7.50 19.56 2.45
C PRO A 79 -6.64 18.29 2.31
N ARG A 80 -5.89 17.91 3.36
CA ARG A 80 -5.07 16.70 3.39
C ARG A 80 -5.90 15.41 3.35
N CYS A 81 -7.13 15.43 3.85
CA CYS A 81 -8.06 14.31 3.77
C CYS A 81 -8.58 14.08 2.36
N ARG A 82 -8.44 15.06 1.45
CA ARG A 82 -8.88 14.97 0.05
C ARG A 82 -10.37 14.59 -0.09
N ARG A 83 -11.20 15.11 0.82
CA ARG A 83 -12.65 14.81 0.92
C ARG A 83 -12.98 13.34 1.24
N LEU A 84 -12.01 12.57 1.71
CA LEU A 84 -12.24 11.22 2.20
C LEU A 84 -12.75 11.28 3.64
N GLN A 85 -13.73 10.43 3.94
CA GLN A 85 -14.18 10.24 5.31
C GLN A 85 -13.22 9.35 6.09
N ILE A 86 -13.28 9.38 7.42
CA ILE A 86 -12.41 8.51 8.24
C ILE A 86 -12.58 7.02 7.89
N THR A 87 -13.79 6.60 7.53
CA THR A 87 -14.09 5.23 7.08
C THR A 87 -13.35 4.87 5.79
N ASP A 88 -13.27 5.80 4.83
CA ASP A 88 -12.54 5.58 3.58
C ASP A 88 -11.03 5.44 3.85
N LEU A 89 -10.52 6.26 4.78
CA LEU A 89 -9.12 6.21 5.20
C LEU A 89 -8.77 4.90 5.92
N LEU A 90 -9.71 4.36 6.71
CA LEU A 90 -9.56 3.06 7.38
C LEU A 90 -9.58 1.87 6.39
N VAL A 91 -10.32 1.98 5.28
CA VAL A 91 -10.36 0.92 4.25
C VAL A 91 -9.11 0.93 3.37
N ALA A 92 -8.44 2.08 3.22
CA ALA A 92 -7.34 2.25 2.27
C ALA A 92 -6.18 1.23 2.42
N PRO A 93 -5.72 0.86 3.63
CA PRO A 93 -4.68 -0.18 3.80
C PRO A 93 -5.09 -1.54 3.24
N MET A 94 -6.36 -1.94 3.42
CA MET A 94 -6.88 -3.22 2.91
C MET A 94 -6.96 -3.22 1.37
N GLN A 95 -7.45 -2.13 0.78
CA GLN A 95 -7.46 -1.98 -0.68
C GLN A 95 -6.05 -1.97 -1.28
N HIS A 96 -5.07 -1.43 -0.55
CA HIS A 96 -3.69 -1.41 -1.02
C HIS A 96 -3.08 -2.82 -1.07
N CYS A 97 -3.39 -3.64 -0.07
CA CYS A 97 -2.99 -5.04 0.00
C CYS A 97 -3.42 -5.81 -1.26
N THR A 98 -4.66 -5.63 -1.70
CA THR A 98 -5.18 -6.31 -2.89
C THR A 98 -4.69 -5.72 -4.22
N LYS A 99 -4.34 -4.43 -4.25
CA LYS A 99 -3.80 -3.78 -5.46
C LYS A 99 -2.35 -4.12 -5.77
N THR A 100 -1.55 -4.43 -4.74
CA THR A 100 -0.11 -4.68 -4.90
C THR A 100 0.20 -5.89 -5.79
N PRO A 101 -0.45 -7.07 -5.60
CA PRO A 101 -0.32 -8.20 -6.52
C PRO A 101 -0.73 -7.86 -7.96
N LEU A 102 -1.81 -7.10 -8.15
CA LEU A 102 -2.29 -6.71 -9.48
C LEU A 102 -1.29 -5.83 -10.23
N LEU A 103 -0.64 -4.91 -9.52
CA LEU A 103 0.42 -4.08 -10.08
C LEU A 103 1.62 -4.93 -10.50
N LEU A 104 2.07 -5.85 -9.66
CA LEU A 104 3.17 -6.77 -9.97
C LEU A 104 2.83 -7.68 -11.16
N ALA A 105 1.60 -8.17 -11.24
CA ALA A 105 1.12 -8.97 -12.37
C ALA A 105 1.14 -8.16 -13.68
N GLY A 106 0.74 -6.89 -13.62
CA GLY A 106 0.84 -5.95 -14.73
C GLY A 106 2.28 -5.76 -15.19
N ILE A 107 3.20 -5.43 -14.27
CA ILE A 107 4.63 -5.26 -14.58
C ILE A 107 5.20 -6.54 -15.20
N ARG A 108 4.87 -7.72 -14.65
CA ARG A 108 5.28 -9.01 -15.21
C ARG A 108 4.80 -9.21 -16.64
N LYS A 109 3.55 -8.86 -16.94
CA LYS A 109 2.97 -9.00 -18.29
C LYS A 109 3.78 -8.23 -19.34
N TYR A 110 4.21 -7.01 -19.01
CA TYR A 110 4.95 -6.13 -19.92
C TYR A 110 6.47 -6.24 -19.83
N THR A 111 7.00 -7.08 -18.93
CA THR A 111 8.44 -7.36 -18.86
C THR A 111 8.82 -8.42 -19.90
N THR A 112 9.78 -8.11 -20.77
CA THR A 112 10.27 -8.99 -21.85
C THR A 112 11.40 -9.91 -21.40
N ASP A 113 12.21 -9.50 -20.42
CA ASP A 113 13.32 -10.29 -19.88
C ASP A 113 12.84 -11.49 -19.05
N ASN A 114 13.30 -12.68 -19.42
CA ASN A 114 12.91 -13.95 -18.78
C ASN A 114 13.44 -14.09 -17.34
N VAL A 115 14.56 -13.46 -16.99
CA VAL A 115 15.09 -13.49 -15.63
C VAL A 115 14.19 -12.64 -14.71
N SER A 116 13.91 -11.42 -15.12
CA SER A 116 13.04 -10.48 -14.39
C SER A 116 11.60 -11.00 -14.27
N ARG A 117 11.06 -11.65 -15.31
CA ARG A 117 9.73 -12.30 -15.24
C ARG A 117 9.67 -13.40 -14.19
N ARG A 118 10.73 -14.21 -14.05
CA ARG A 118 10.82 -15.26 -13.02
C ARG A 118 10.86 -14.66 -11.62
N LEU A 119 11.74 -13.68 -11.40
CA LEU A 119 11.84 -12.98 -10.12
C LEU A 119 10.52 -12.28 -9.73
N LEU A 120 9.84 -11.64 -10.67
CA LEU A 120 8.51 -11.05 -10.44
C LEU A 120 7.47 -12.11 -10.07
N THR A 121 7.54 -13.30 -10.65
CA THR A 121 6.62 -14.40 -10.34
C THR A 121 6.85 -14.93 -8.92
N GLU A 122 8.11 -15.06 -8.49
CA GLU A 122 8.46 -15.44 -7.12
C GLU A 122 7.99 -14.41 -6.09
N ASN A 123 8.26 -13.12 -6.34
CA ASN A 123 7.80 -12.04 -5.47
C ASN A 123 6.27 -11.97 -5.41
N LEU A 124 5.59 -12.16 -6.55
CA LEU A 124 4.13 -12.15 -6.60
C LEU A 124 3.55 -13.30 -5.76
N LYS A 125 4.11 -14.51 -5.85
CA LYS A 125 3.71 -15.64 -4.99
C LYS A 125 3.92 -15.35 -3.51
N GLN A 126 5.06 -14.73 -3.17
CA GLN A 126 5.35 -14.35 -1.78
C GLN A 126 4.32 -13.34 -1.26
N VAL A 127 4.03 -12.28 -2.02
CA VAL A 127 3.02 -11.28 -1.64
C VAL A 127 1.63 -11.91 -1.53
N GLU A 128 1.25 -12.82 -2.43
CA GLU A 128 -0.04 -13.53 -2.36
C GLU A 128 -0.13 -14.46 -1.15
N SER A 129 0.96 -15.12 -0.75
CA SER A 129 0.98 -15.97 0.45
C SER A 129 0.94 -15.19 1.77
N SER A 130 1.26 -13.90 1.70
CA SER A 130 1.36 -12.96 2.82
C SER A 130 0.06 -12.19 3.09
N LEU A 131 -0.97 -12.38 2.25
CA LEU A 131 -2.26 -11.69 2.28
C LEU A 131 -3.38 -12.63 2.76
#